data_AF-W8FA87-F1
#
_entry.id   AF-W8FA87-F1
#
_cell.length_a   1.000
_cell.length_b   1.000
_cell.length_c   1.000
_cell.angle_alpha   90.00
_cell.angle_beta   90.00
_cell.angle_gamma   90.00
#
_symmetry.space_group_name_H-M   'P 1'
#
loop_
_entity.id
_entity.type
_entity.pdbx_description
1 polymer ?
#
loop_
_entity_poly.entity_id
_entity_poly.type
_entity_poly.pdbx_seq_one_letter_code
_entity_poly.pdbx_strand_id
1 'polypeptide(L)'
;MIGSFSIGFLRIGWIDVVDVLLVTALFYQLYKLLTGSVALKVFLGFMSLYLFYLVVKAAGMELLTSILGQFMSVGVLAGIILFQQEIRRFLLNVGKATSFGSRMRMFPWRREQEQERMNLTPFIEAAKSLAGKQTGALIAFSMASDLKFFADSGDLIDAAVSKRLLLSIFNKTSPLHDGAVIITNGRIKAARCILPVSENPDVPAALGLRHRAAIGSDGK
;
A
#
# COMPACT_ATOMS: atom_id res chain seq x y z
N MET A 1 -2.83 -14.63 -42.47
CA MET A 1 -2.49 -16.01 -42.05
C MET A 1 -1.41 -15.92 -40.97
N ILE A 2 -1.79 -15.90 -39.69
CA ILE A 2 -0.83 -15.90 -38.58
C ILE A 2 -1.36 -16.91 -37.54
N GLY A 3 -0.60 -18.00 -37.37
CA GLY A 3 -0.69 -19.07 -36.36
C GLY A 3 -2.04 -19.33 -35.69
N SER A 4 -2.87 -20.19 -36.29
CA SER A 4 -3.96 -20.87 -35.59
C SER A 4 -3.52 -22.29 -35.23
N PHE A 5 -3.41 -22.60 -33.94
CA PHE A 5 -3.22 -23.98 -33.47
C PHE A 5 -4.60 -24.57 -33.16
N SER A 6 -4.93 -25.71 -33.77
CA SER A 6 -6.18 -26.43 -33.49
C SER A 6 -5.94 -27.49 -32.42
N ILE A 7 -6.61 -27.40 -31.28
CA ILE A 7 -6.73 -28.48 -30.30
C ILE A 7 -8.16 -29.00 -30.38
N GLY A 8 -8.36 -30.14 -31.04
CA GLY A 8 -9.68 -30.73 -31.28
C GLY A 8 -10.58 -29.81 -32.12
N PHE A 9 -11.69 -29.35 -31.55
CA PHE A 9 -12.69 -28.48 -32.21
C PHE A 9 -12.47 -26.98 -31.95
N LEU A 10 -11.51 -26.60 -31.11
CA LEU A 10 -11.20 -25.20 -30.78
C LEU A 10 -10.05 -24.70 -31.65
N ARG A 11 -10.35 -23.70 -32.50
CA ARG A 11 -9.33 -22.93 -33.22
C ARG A 11 -8.80 -21.87 -32.28
N ILE A 12 -7.64 -22.11 -31.68
CA ILE A 12 -6.98 -21.15 -30.78
C ILE A 12 -6.13 -20.24 -31.66
N GLY A 13 -6.57 -18.99 -31.78
CA GLY A 13 -5.81 -17.92 -32.40
C GLY A 13 -4.85 -17.26 -31.41
N TRP A 14 -3.90 -16.48 -31.93
CA TRP A 14 -2.98 -15.70 -31.11
C TRP A 14 -3.71 -14.72 -30.17
N ILE A 15 -4.90 -14.27 -30.58
CA ILE A 15 -5.78 -13.39 -29.78
C ILE A 15 -6.29 -14.14 -28.54
N ASP A 16 -6.68 -15.41 -28.67
CA ASP A 16 -7.18 -16.20 -27.53
C ASP A 16 -6.07 -16.45 -26.49
N VAL A 17 -4.83 -16.63 -26.95
CA VAL A 17 -3.67 -16.74 -26.06
C VAL A 17 -3.43 -15.44 -25.30
N VAL A 18 -3.49 -14.30 -25.97
CA VAL A 18 -3.34 -12.98 -25.33
C VAL A 18 -4.50 -12.71 -24.37
N ASP A 19 -5.72 -13.08 -24.73
CA ASP A 19 -6.92 -12.92 -23.90
C ASP A 19 -6.81 -13.75 -22.62
N VAL A 20 -6.51 -15.05 -22.73
CA VAL A 20 -6.31 -15.93 -21.57
C VAL A 20 -5.18 -15.42 -20.68
N LEU A 21 -4.09 -14.91 -21.25
CA LEU A 21 -2.96 -14.37 -20.47
C LEU A 21 -3.37 -13.08 -19.74
N LEU A 22 -4.10 -12.18 -20.39
CA LEU A 22 -4.65 -10.96 -19.77
C LEU A 22 -5.64 -11.29 -18.65
N VAL A 23 -6.59 -12.19 -18.90
CA VAL A 23 -7.57 -12.65 -17.90
C VAL A 23 -6.85 -13.30 -16.72
N THR A 24 -5.86 -14.16 -16.97
CA THR A 24 -5.06 -14.81 -15.92
C THR A 24 -4.29 -13.78 -15.09
N ALA A 25 -3.67 -12.79 -15.74
CA ALA A 25 -2.99 -11.69 -15.04
C ALA A 25 -3.96 -10.87 -14.19
N LEU A 26 -5.15 -10.56 -14.71
CA LEU A 26 -6.21 -9.84 -14.00
C LEU A 26 -6.66 -10.61 -12.75
N PHE A 27 -6.97 -11.90 -12.90
CA PHE A 27 -7.37 -12.76 -11.77
C PHE A 27 -6.25 -12.95 -10.75
N TYR A 28 -5.00 -13.10 -11.21
CA TYR A 28 -3.85 -13.18 -10.30
C TYR A 28 -3.69 -11.90 -9.49
N GLN A 29 -3.86 -10.75 -10.13
CA GLN A 29 -3.77 -9.45 -9.47
C GLN A 29 -4.93 -9.26 -8.47
N LEU A 30 -6.15 -9.66 -8.83
CA LEU A 30 -7.31 -9.70 -7.95
C LEU A 30 -7.07 -10.63 -6.75
N TYR A 31 -6.52 -11.83 -6.96
CA TYR A 31 -6.15 -12.76 -5.88
C TYR A 31 -5.15 -12.15 -4.91
N LYS A 32 -4.09 -11.50 -5.42
CA LYS A 32 -3.08 -10.83 -4.59
C LYS A 32 -3.67 -9.67 -3.77
N LEU A 33 -4.65 -8.94 -4.31
CA LEU A 33 -5.36 -7.87 -3.62
C LEU A 33 -6.28 -8.40 -2.51
N LEU A 34 -6.90 -9.55 -2.73
CA LEU A 34 -7.84 -10.15 -1.77
C LEU A 34 -7.12 -10.86 -0.61
N THR A 35 -5.94 -11.44 -0.86
CA THR A 35 -5.19 -12.22 0.14
C THR A 35 -4.64 -11.35 1.26
N GLY A 36 -5.01 -11.65 2.51
CA GLY A 36 -4.58 -10.92 3.71
C GLY A 36 -5.48 -9.75 4.13
N SER A 37 -6.54 -9.46 3.38
CA SER A 37 -7.48 -8.38 3.69
C SER A 37 -8.68 -8.88 4.50
N VAL A 38 -9.20 -8.03 5.40
CA VAL A 38 -10.50 -8.27 6.08
C VAL A 38 -11.63 -8.41 5.06
N ALA A 39 -11.51 -7.75 3.91
CA ALA A 39 -12.40 -7.82 2.77
C ALA A 39 -12.72 -9.24 2.30
N LEU A 40 -11.76 -10.18 2.32
CA LEU A 40 -12.03 -11.58 1.94
C LEU A 40 -13.02 -12.26 2.90
N LYS A 41 -12.89 -12.02 4.21
CA LYS A 41 -13.81 -12.58 5.21
C LYS A 41 -15.22 -11.99 5.04
N VAL A 42 -15.32 -10.69 4.79
CA VAL A 42 -16.58 -10.00 4.52
C VAL A 42 -17.23 -10.53 3.24
N PHE A 43 -16.46 -10.69 2.17
CA PHE A 43 -16.92 -11.25 0.90
C PHE A 43 -17.46 -12.67 1.06
N LEU A 44 -16.72 -13.55 1.75
CA LEU A 44 -17.16 -14.91 2.04
C LEU A 44 -18.44 -14.93 2.89
N GLY A 45 -18.61 -13.99 3.83
CA GLY A 45 -19.84 -13.83 4.60
C GLY A 45 -21.04 -13.43 3.72
N PHE A 46 -20.87 -12.43 2.85
CA PHE A 46 -21.90 -12.05 1.87
C PHE A 46 -22.25 -13.20 0.93
N MET A 47 -21.23 -13.94 0.46
CA MET A 47 -21.42 -15.10 -0.41
C MET A 47 -22.20 -16.21 0.28
N SER A 48 -21.88 -16.53 1.55
CA SER A 48 -22.60 -17.57 2.29
C SER A 48 -24.06 -17.17 2.56
N LEU A 49 -24.30 -15.90 2.86
CA LEU A 49 -25.65 -15.36 3.07
C LEU A 49 -26.47 -15.38 1.77
N TYR A 50 -25.85 -15.07 0.63
CA TYR A 50 -26.48 -15.21 -0.68
C TYR A 50 -26.78 -16.67 -1.02
N LEU A 51 -25.86 -17.59 -0.72
CA LEU A 51 -26.08 -19.03 -0.93
C LEU A 51 -27.25 -19.53 -0.07
N PHE A 52 -27.32 -19.08 1.18
CA PHE A 52 -28.44 -19.36 2.08
C PHE A 52 -29.77 -18.83 1.52
N TYR A 53 -29.79 -17.59 1.00
CA TYR A 53 -30.94 -17.05 0.29
C TYR A 53 -31.40 -17.94 -0.88
N LEU A 54 -30.47 -18.47 -1.69
CA LEU A 54 -30.80 -19.38 -2.79
C LEU A 54 -31.40 -20.69 -2.29
N VAL A 55 -30.86 -21.26 -1.22
CA VAL A 55 -31.42 -22.49 -0.60
C VAL A 55 -32.84 -22.25 -0.11
N VAL A 56 -33.07 -21.16 0.61
CA VAL A 56 -34.39 -20.77 1.12
C VAL A 56 -35.39 -20.53 -0.02
N LYS A 57 -34.96 -19.88 -1.10
CA LYS A 57 -35.76 -19.64 -2.30
C LYS A 57 -36.10 -20.96 -3.01
N ALA A 58 -35.14 -21.86 -3.14
CA ALA A 58 -35.34 -23.18 -3.73
C ALA A 58 -36.28 -24.07 -2.89
N ALA A 59 -36.26 -23.90 -1.56
CA ALA A 59 -37.16 -24.59 -0.62
C ALA A 59 -38.59 -24.01 -0.62
N GLY A 60 -38.87 -22.95 -1.38
CA GLY A 60 -40.21 -22.35 -1.47
C GLY A 60 -40.64 -21.56 -0.22
N MET A 61 -39.70 -21.16 0.64
CA MET A 61 -40.01 -20.43 1.88
C MET A 61 -40.27 -18.94 1.57
N GLU A 62 -41.49 -18.57 1.21
CA GLU A 62 -41.85 -17.23 0.68
C GLU A 62 -41.54 -16.07 1.65
N LEU A 63 -41.90 -16.21 2.94
CA LEU A 63 -41.65 -15.17 3.94
C LEU A 63 -40.16 -14.93 4.14
N LEU A 64 -39.39 -16.00 4.31
CA LEU A 64 -37.94 -15.91 4.54
C LEU A 64 -37.21 -15.43 3.28
N THR A 65 -37.66 -15.84 2.10
CA THR A 65 -37.15 -15.33 0.81
C THR A 65 -37.40 -13.84 0.66
N SER A 66 -38.57 -13.34 1.10
CA SER A 66 -38.92 -11.93 1.04
C SER A 66 -38.05 -11.09 1.99
N ILE A 67 -37.89 -11.54 3.24
CA ILE A 67 -37.05 -10.87 4.25
C ILE A 67 -35.58 -10.85 3.80
N LEU A 68 -35.03 -12.01 3.41
CA LEU A 68 -33.65 -12.11 2.95
C LEU A 68 -33.44 -11.34 1.64
N GLY A 69 -34.42 -11.30 0.74
CA GLY A 69 -34.36 -10.50 -0.48
C GLY A 69 -34.24 -8.99 -0.19
N GLN A 70 -35.03 -8.47 0.75
CA GLN A 70 -34.90 -7.08 1.22
C GLN A 70 -33.53 -6.83 1.87
N PHE A 71 -33.07 -7.75 2.72
CA PHE A 71 -31.75 -7.65 3.33
C PHE A 71 -30.63 -7.63 2.27
N MET A 72 -30.71 -8.48 1.25
CA MET A 72 -29.74 -8.50 0.14
C MET A 72 -29.74 -7.19 -0.64
N SER A 73 -30.90 -6.54 -0.85
CA SER A 73 -30.98 -5.27 -1.56
C SER A 73 -30.19 -4.14 -0.87
N VAL A 74 -30.33 -4.02 0.46
CA VAL A 74 -29.53 -3.09 1.28
C VAL A 74 -28.09 -3.57 1.44
N GLY A 75 -27.91 -4.90 1.49
CA GLY A 75 -26.63 -5.57 1.60
C GLY A 75 -25.67 -5.24 0.47
N VAL A 76 -26.16 -5.09 -0.77
CA VAL A 76 -25.32 -4.65 -1.91
C VAL A 76 -24.79 -3.24 -1.67
N LEU A 77 -25.63 -2.30 -1.21
CA LEU A 77 -25.20 -0.93 -0.90
C LEU A 77 -24.17 -0.93 0.24
N ALA A 78 -24.45 -1.65 1.33
CA ALA A 78 -23.53 -1.80 2.45
C ALA A 78 -22.20 -2.43 2.01
N GLY A 79 -22.25 -3.43 1.13
CA GLY A 79 -21.08 -4.05 0.51
C GLY A 79 -20.24 -3.00 -0.24
N ILE A 80 -20.84 -2.23 -1.13
CA ILE A 80 -20.13 -1.17 -1.89
C ILE A 80 -19.46 -0.17 -0.94
N ILE A 81 -20.16 0.29 0.11
CA ILE A 81 -19.62 1.23 1.10
C ILE A 81 -18.44 0.61 1.87
N LEU A 82 -18.56 -0.65 2.29
CA LEU A 82 -17.48 -1.36 2.99
C LEU A 82 -16.26 -1.57 2.08
N PHE A 83 -16.46 -1.91 0.80
CA PHE A 83 -15.38 -2.10 -0.19
C PHE A 83 -14.82 -0.80 -0.77
N GLN A 84 -15.35 0.36 -0.40
CA GLN A 84 -14.96 1.65 -0.96
C GLN A 84 -13.45 1.92 -0.79
N GLN A 85 -12.88 1.54 0.37
CA GLN A 85 -11.47 1.78 0.67
C GLN A 85 -10.54 0.90 -0.18
N GLU A 86 -10.94 -0.34 -0.44
CA GLU A 86 -10.21 -1.30 -1.26
C GLU A 86 -10.21 -0.86 -2.72
N ILE A 87 -11.37 -0.45 -3.26
CA ILE A 87 -11.48 0.08 -4.63
C ILE A 87 -10.57 1.29 -4.78
N ARG A 88 -10.59 2.22 -3.81
CA ARG A 88 -9.70 3.39 -3.81
C ARG A 88 -8.23 2.99 -3.84
N ARG A 89 -7.81 2.06 -2.98
CA ARG A 89 -6.42 1.57 -2.93
C ARG A 89 -6.00 0.89 -4.22
N PHE A 90 -6.88 0.07 -4.81
CA PHE A 90 -6.64 -0.58 -6.10
C PHE A 90 -6.39 0.45 -7.20
N LEU A 91 -7.28 1.43 -7.36
CA LEU A 91 -7.16 2.47 -8.38
C LEU A 91 -5.88 3.30 -8.21
N LEU A 92 -5.49 3.61 -6.97
CA LEU A 92 -4.24 4.30 -6.68
C LEU A 92 -3.00 3.46 -7.05
N ASN A 93 -3.03 2.15 -6.79
CA ASN A 93 -1.92 1.26 -7.14
C ASN A 93 -1.79 1.06 -8.66
N VAL A 94 -2.92 0.97 -9.38
CA VAL A 94 -2.95 0.93 -10.85
C VAL A 94 -2.48 2.26 -11.43
N GLY A 95 -2.89 3.39 -10.83
CA GLY A 95 -2.43 4.74 -11.19
C GLY A 95 -0.92 4.95 -10.99
N LYS A 96 -0.35 4.37 -9.92
CA LYS A 96 1.12 4.35 -9.70
C LYS A 96 1.84 3.55 -10.79
N ALA A 97 1.27 2.41 -11.22
CA ALA A 97 1.83 1.62 -12.33
C ALA A 97 1.76 2.37 -13.68
N THR A 98 0.84 3.32 -13.83
CA THR A 98 0.72 4.24 -14.98
C THR A 98 1.50 5.55 -14.81
N SER A 99 2.30 5.72 -13.74
CA SER A 99 3.37 6.73 -13.70
C SER A 99 4.54 6.37 -14.64
N PHE A 100 4.21 5.91 -15.84
CA PHE A 100 5.04 5.94 -17.04
C PHE A 100 5.33 7.37 -17.52
N GLY A 101 4.84 8.41 -16.82
CA GLY A 101 5.24 9.80 -17.06
C GLY A 101 6.71 10.12 -16.74
N SER A 102 7.41 9.25 -15.98
CA SER A 102 8.87 9.36 -15.81
C SER A 102 9.69 8.38 -16.68
N ARG A 103 9.02 7.56 -17.51
CA ARG A 103 9.66 6.62 -18.45
C ARG A 103 9.57 7.11 -19.90
N MET A 104 9.32 8.39 -20.12
CA MET A 104 9.56 9.06 -21.41
C MET A 104 10.83 9.91 -21.36
N ARG A 105 11.95 9.28 -20.95
CA ARG A 105 13.30 9.70 -21.38
C ARG A 105 13.79 8.66 -22.37
N MET A 106 13.15 8.64 -23.54
CA MET A 106 13.55 7.84 -24.69
C MET A 106 14.65 8.58 -25.47
N PHE A 107 15.71 8.99 -24.77
CA PHE A 107 16.94 9.53 -25.36
C PHE A 107 18.12 8.92 -24.60
N PRO A 108 18.85 7.96 -25.20
CA PRO A 108 20.03 7.38 -24.59
C PRO A 108 21.22 8.30 -24.88
N TRP A 109 21.28 9.44 -24.21
CA TRP A 109 22.53 10.19 -24.15
C TRP A 109 22.65 10.98 -22.85
N ARG A 110 23.78 10.72 -22.17
CA ARG A 110 24.39 11.42 -21.05
C ARG A 110 23.95 11.03 -19.63
N ARG A 111 24.98 10.48 -18.98
CA ARG A 111 25.20 10.25 -17.56
C ARG A 111 24.37 9.09 -17.05
N GLU A 112 24.97 7.91 -17.18
CA GLU A 112 25.37 7.09 -16.04
C GLU A 112 25.42 7.98 -14.77
N GLN A 113 24.26 8.19 -14.15
CA GLN A 113 24.21 8.55 -12.75
C GLN A 113 24.74 7.28 -12.10
N GLU A 114 26.03 7.30 -11.78
CA GLU A 114 26.54 6.57 -10.64
C GLU A 114 25.42 6.53 -9.62
N GLN A 115 25.01 5.32 -9.24
CA GLN A 115 24.29 5.13 -8.00
C GLN A 115 25.18 5.74 -6.93
N GLU A 116 25.03 7.04 -6.67
CA GLU A 116 25.65 7.72 -5.55
C GLU A 116 25.14 6.96 -4.35
N ARG A 117 26.01 6.08 -3.83
CA ARG A 117 25.75 5.32 -2.62
C ARG A 117 25.33 6.35 -1.59
N MET A 118 24.08 6.28 -1.14
CA MET A 118 23.55 7.23 -0.18
C MET A 118 24.55 7.35 0.96
N ASN A 119 25.09 8.55 1.18
CA ASN A 119 26.08 8.75 2.22
C ASN A 119 25.42 8.53 3.58
N LEU A 120 25.72 7.39 4.22
CA LEU A 120 25.11 6.98 5.48
C LEU A 120 25.74 7.67 6.70
N THR A 121 26.91 8.28 6.53
CA THR A 121 27.69 8.89 7.63
C THR A 121 26.87 9.91 8.46
N PRO A 122 26.12 10.86 7.85
CA PRO A 122 25.31 11.81 8.60
C PRO A 122 24.25 11.15 9.48
N PHE A 123 23.65 10.04 9.02
CA PHE A 123 22.63 9.31 9.76
C PHE A 123 23.23 8.57 10.96
N ILE A 124 24.35 7.87 10.76
CA ILE A 124 25.04 7.12 11.80
C ILE A 124 25.52 8.09 12.90
N GLU A 125 26.14 9.20 12.51
CA GLU A 125 26.61 10.20 13.47
C GLU A 125 25.48 10.88 14.23
N ALA A 126 24.37 11.21 13.55
CA ALA A 126 23.20 11.76 14.20
C ALA A 126 22.60 10.76 15.20
N ALA A 127 22.43 9.50 14.79
CA ALA A 127 21.90 8.44 15.64
C ALA A 127 22.75 8.25 16.90
N LYS A 128 24.09 8.22 16.78
CA LYS A 128 25.00 8.14 17.94
C LYS A 128 24.82 9.33 18.89
N SER A 129 24.74 10.55 18.36
CA SER A 129 24.54 11.76 19.17
C SER A 129 23.15 11.81 19.84
N LEU A 130 22.10 11.35 19.16
CA LEU A 130 20.74 11.28 19.70
C LEU A 130 20.63 10.21 20.79
N ALA A 131 21.21 9.04 20.58
CA ALA A 131 21.28 7.97 21.56
C ALA A 131 22.03 8.41 22.83
N GLY A 132 23.19 9.06 22.68
CA GLY A 132 23.96 9.60 23.81
C GLY A 132 23.20 10.67 24.62
N LYS A 133 22.25 11.37 24.00
CA LYS A 133 21.35 12.33 24.66
C LYS A 133 19.99 11.75 25.04
N GLN A 134 19.80 10.43 24.90
CA GLN A 134 18.51 9.76 25.13
C GLN A 134 17.34 10.47 24.42
N THR A 135 17.59 10.93 23.19
CA THR A 135 16.61 11.63 22.37
C THR A 135 16.07 10.69 21.32
N GLY A 136 14.76 10.43 21.37
CA GLY A 136 14.09 9.54 20.42
C GLY A 136 14.02 10.15 19.02
N ALA A 137 14.29 9.33 18.01
CA ALA A 137 14.19 9.72 16.61
C ALA A 137 13.57 8.59 15.79
N LEU A 138 12.89 8.96 14.70
CA LEU A 138 12.24 8.03 13.78
C LEU A 138 12.55 8.49 12.36
N ILE A 139 13.36 7.72 11.64
CA ILE A 139 13.80 8.04 10.28
C ILE A 139 13.33 6.91 9.36
N ALA A 140 12.52 7.25 8.37
CA ALA A 140 11.97 6.30 7.41
C ALA A 140 12.58 6.53 6.03
N PHE A 141 13.11 5.46 5.41
CA PHE A 141 13.73 5.52 4.09
C PHE A 141 12.75 5.02 3.02
N SER A 142 12.51 5.82 1.99
CA SER A 142 11.63 5.46 0.88
C SER A 142 12.42 5.21 -0.40
N MET A 143 12.17 4.08 -1.06
CA MET A 143 12.87 3.71 -2.29
C MET A 143 12.11 4.02 -3.59
N ALA A 144 10.78 4.20 -3.59
CA ALA A 144 10.05 4.29 -4.87
C ALA A 144 8.78 5.15 -4.89
N SER A 145 7.92 5.12 -3.88
CA SER A 145 6.66 5.89 -3.96
C SER A 145 5.81 5.92 -2.70
N ASP A 146 5.93 4.91 -1.82
CA ASP A 146 4.87 4.66 -0.84
C ASP A 146 4.87 5.62 0.34
N LEU A 147 6.01 6.23 0.66
CA LEU A 147 6.08 7.26 1.69
C LEU A 147 5.78 8.68 1.19
N LYS A 148 5.48 8.90 -0.10
CA LYS A 148 5.02 10.23 -0.54
C LYS A 148 3.73 10.65 0.16
N PHE A 149 2.81 9.71 0.36
CA PHE A 149 1.54 9.98 1.05
C PHE A 149 1.76 10.38 2.52
N PHE A 150 2.76 9.80 3.18
CA PHE A 150 3.11 10.18 4.55
C PHE A 150 3.89 11.50 4.61
N ALA A 151 4.63 11.85 3.56
CA ALA A 151 5.33 13.13 3.49
C ALA A 151 4.35 14.32 3.47
N ASP A 152 3.17 14.15 2.88
CA ASP A 152 2.12 15.18 2.84
C ASP A 152 1.43 15.39 4.21
N SER A 153 1.60 14.47 5.16
CA SER A 153 1.06 14.61 6.53
C SER A 153 1.93 15.49 7.45
N GLY A 154 3.16 15.74 7.05
CA GLY A 154 4.14 16.51 7.82
C GLY A 154 4.53 17.81 7.13
N ASP A 155 5.62 18.40 7.60
CA ASP A 155 6.17 19.62 7.06
C ASP A 155 7.18 19.29 5.94
N LEU A 156 6.90 19.75 4.71
CA LEU A 156 7.80 19.59 3.57
C LEU A 156 9.09 20.41 3.78
N ILE A 157 10.25 19.78 3.59
CA ILE A 157 11.56 20.42 3.82
C ILE A 157 12.40 20.42 2.53
N ASP A 158 12.49 19.28 1.85
CA ASP A 158 13.35 19.06 0.67
C ASP A 158 14.82 19.54 0.82
N ALA A 159 15.48 19.07 1.88
CA ALA A 159 16.86 19.46 2.20
C ALA A 159 17.86 18.31 2.01
N ALA A 160 19.12 18.66 1.74
CA ALA A 160 20.22 17.72 1.82
C ALA A 160 20.38 17.21 3.27
N VAL A 161 20.70 15.93 3.43
CA VAL A 161 20.86 15.33 4.76
C VAL A 161 22.17 15.82 5.38
N SER A 162 22.10 16.30 6.62
CA SER A 162 23.27 16.57 7.45
C SER A 162 23.00 16.18 8.89
N LYS A 163 24.06 15.83 9.63
CA LYS A 163 23.97 15.53 11.07
C LYS A 163 23.31 16.66 11.84
N ARG A 164 23.73 17.90 11.59
CA ARG A 164 23.18 19.08 12.28
C ARG A 164 21.69 19.25 12.04
N LEU A 165 21.23 19.03 10.81
CA LEU A 165 19.82 19.13 10.47
C LEU A 165 18.99 18.04 11.17
N LEU A 166 19.46 16.79 11.17
CA LEU A 166 18.80 15.69 11.89
C LEU A 166 18.73 15.97 13.40
N LEU A 167 19.80 16.47 14.00
CA LEU A 167 19.81 16.86 15.42
C LEU A 167 18.85 18.02 15.72
N SER A 168 18.72 18.99 14.81
CA SER A 168 17.79 20.10 14.95
C SER A 168 16.33 19.65 14.83
N ILE A 169 16.03 18.74 13.91
CA ILE A 169 14.69 18.19 13.73
C ILE A 169 14.25 17.43 14.98
N PHE A 170 15.08 16.50 15.48
CA PHE A 170 14.75 15.67 16.64
C PHE A 170 15.00 16.33 18.00
N ASN A 171 15.35 17.61 18.03
CA ASN A 171 15.48 18.33 19.29
C ASN A 171 14.11 18.45 19.98
N LYS A 172 14.01 18.10 21.27
CA LYS A 172 12.75 18.11 22.04
C LYS A 172 12.01 19.46 22.05
N THR A 173 12.72 20.58 21.84
CA THR A 173 12.12 21.92 21.77
C THR A 173 11.70 22.33 20.37
N SER A 174 12.09 21.58 19.34
CA SER A 174 11.76 21.86 17.94
C SER A 174 10.33 21.42 17.65
N PRO A 175 9.49 22.20 16.95
CA PRO A 175 8.16 21.74 16.55
C PRO A 175 8.18 20.54 15.59
N LEU A 176 9.32 20.23 14.97
CA LEU A 176 9.49 19.16 13.98
C LEU A 176 9.80 17.78 14.60
N HIS A 177 10.04 17.70 15.91
CA HIS A 177 10.56 16.50 16.57
C HIS A 177 9.53 15.39 16.80
N ASP A 178 8.25 15.74 16.68
CA ASP A 178 7.14 14.84 16.98
C ASP A 178 6.61 14.19 15.69
N GLY A 179 7.24 13.08 15.32
CA GLY A 179 6.89 12.31 14.13
C GLY A 179 8.11 11.68 13.47
N ALA A 180 7.93 11.22 12.25
CA ALA A 180 8.98 10.66 11.42
C ALA A 180 9.61 11.69 10.49
N VAL A 181 10.88 11.48 10.18
CA VAL A 181 11.57 12.13 9.05
C VAL A 181 11.59 11.16 7.89
N ILE A 182 11.11 11.60 6.73
CA ILE A 182 11.07 10.79 5.51
C ILE A 182 12.26 11.14 4.62
N ILE A 183 13.06 10.14 4.29
CA ILE A 183 14.20 10.23 3.39
C ILE A 183 13.82 9.65 2.04
N THR A 184 14.08 10.37 0.97
CA THR A 184 13.85 9.90 -0.41
C THR A 184 15.00 10.36 -1.28
N ASN A 185 15.59 9.45 -2.06
CA ASN A 185 16.72 9.74 -2.95
C ASN A 185 17.88 10.49 -2.24
N GLY A 186 18.20 10.09 -1.00
CA GLY A 186 19.28 10.70 -0.21
C GLY A 186 19.00 12.11 0.33
N ARG A 187 17.77 12.61 0.23
CA ARG A 187 17.34 13.92 0.75
C ARG A 187 16.23 13.76 1.80
N ILE A 188 16.15 14.72 2.71
CA ILE A 188 15.04 14.85 3.64
C ILE A 188 13.85 15.41 2.87
N LYS A 189 12.80 14.61 2.66
CA LYS A 189 11.60 15.05 1.96
C LYS A 189 10.70 15.89 2.88
N ALA A 190 10.43 15.37 4.07
CA ALA A 190 9.56 15.97 5.07
C ALA A 190 9.96 15.55 6.49
N ALA A 191 9.56 16.33 7.49
CA ALA A 191 9.66 15.99 8.92
C ALA A 191 8.27 16.02 9.56
N ARG A 192 8.17 15.62 10.85
CA ARG A 192 6.90 15.57 11.58
C ARG A 192 5.82 14.71 10.89
N CYS A 193 6.24 13.74 10.09
CA CYS A 193 5.33 12.90 9.32
C CYS A 193 4.66 11.88 10.24
N ILE A 194 3.37 11.67 10.04
CA ILE A 194 2.59 10.67 10.78
C ILE A 194 2.70 9.33 10.05
N LEU A 195 3.25 8.33 10.74
CA LEU A 195 3.31 6.96 10.24
C LEU A 195 2.23 6.10 10.89
N PRO A 196 1.70 5.08 10.17
CA PRO A 196 0.75 4.15 10.75
C PRO A 196 1.40 3.35 11.88
N VAL A 197 0.67 3.18 12.97
CA VAL A 197 1.13 2.44 14.15
C VAL A 197 0.67 1.00 14.05
N SER A 198 1.54 0.04 14.40
CA SER A 198 1.16 -1.37 14.46
C SER A 198 0.17 -1.64 15.59
N GLU A 199 -0.94 -2.30 15.24
CA GLU A 199 -1.96 -2.82 16.16
C GLU A 199 -1.70 -4.28 16.56
N ASN A 200 -0.56 -4.86 16.16
CA ASN A 200 -0.23 -6.24 16.47
C ASN A 200 -0.12 -6.43 18.01
N PRO A 201 -0.93 -7.32 18.63
CA PRO A 201 -0.88 -7.59 20.07
C PRO A 201 0.44 -8.23 20.52
N ASP A 202 1.20 -8.85 19.63
CA ASP A 202 2.48 -9.48 19.93
C ASP A 202 3.62 -8.46 20.15
N VAL A 203 3.39 -7.17 19.84
CA VAL A 203 4.38 -6.12 20.06
C VAL A 203 4.46 -5.80 21.56
N PRO A 204 5.65 -5.95 22.21
CA PRO A 204 5.81 -5.72 23.63
C PRO A 204 5.25 -4.37 24.11
N ALA A 205 4.53 -4.39 25.24
CA ALA A 205 3.92 -3.19 25.81
C ALA A 205 4.95 -2.12 26.21
N ALA A 206 6.20 -2.50 26.48
CA ALA A 206 7.30 -1.59 26.81
C ALA A 206 7.73 -0.70 25.62
N LEU A 207 7.35 -1.06 24.39
CA LEU A 207 7.69 -0.28 23.19
C LEU A 207 6.73 0.88 22.98
N GLY A 208 7.27 2.11 23.03
CA GLY A 208 6.51 3.33 22.78
C GLY A 208 6.09 3.52 21.31
N LEU A 209 5.32 4.58 21.05
CA LEU A 209 4.68 4.85 19.75
C LEU A 209 5.66 4.93 18.57
N ARG A 210 6.88 5.45 18.75
CA ARG A 210 7.89 5.49 17.67
C ARG A 210 8.28 4.09 17.18
N HIS A 211 8.41 3.12 18.09
CA HIS A 211 8.73 1.73 17.71
C HIS A 211 7.55 1.07 17.02
N ARG A 212 6.34 1.26 17.56
CA ARG A 212 5.12 0.73 16.93
C ARG A 212 4.86 1.34 15.56
N ALA A 213 5.19 2.62 15.37
CA ALA A 213 5.14 3.30 14.07
C ALA A 213 6.17 2.72 13.09
N ALA A 214 7.41 2.47 13.54
CA ALA A 214 8.43 1.82 12.71
C ALA A 214 7.97 0.43 12.22
N ILE A 215 7.40 -0.39 13.11
CA ILE A 215 6.85 -1.71 12.77
C ILE A 215 5.64 -1.58 11.84
N GLY A 216 4.73 -0.65 12.13
CA GLY A 216 3.52 -0.44 11.33
C GLY A 216 3.81 0.05 9.91
N SER A 217 4.91 0.77 9.72
CA SER A 217 5.38 1.24 8.42
C SER A 217 6.12 0.18 7.58
N ASP A 218 6.57 -0.93 8.18
CA ASP A 218 7.29 -2.02 7.51
C ASP A 218 6.34 -3.10 6.98
N GLY A 219 5.16 -3.24 7.60
CA GLY A 219 4.18 -4.29 7.30
C GLY A 219 3.12 -3.97 6.23
N LYS A 220 3.30 -2.94 5.40
CA LYS A 220 2.35 -2.54 4.34
C LYS A 220 3.02 -2.32 3.00
#